data_AF-A0A3C1V960-F1
#
_entry.id   AF-A0A3C1V960-F1
#
_cell.length_a   1.000
_cell.length_b   1.000
_cell.length_c   1.000
_cell.angle_alpha   90.00
_cell.angle_beta   90.00
_cell.angle_gamma   90.00
#
_symmetry.space_group_name_H-M   'P 1'
#
loop_
_entity.id
_entity.type
_entity.pdbx_description
1 polymer ?
#
loop_
_entity_poly.entity_id
_entity_poly.type
_entity_poly.pdbx_seq_one_letter_code
_entity_poly.pdbx_strand_id
1 'polypeptide(L)'
;MSYGMNVYFELGPDDDYAGKPQTWRKLVQIRRPAAMVSTAETSTGTDHIMPEYWITVQDVMSDVDSRRHRAKSNYSFVDGHAQLLPITQTFSRPNLDGWNPLLAP
;
A
#
# COMPACT_ATOMS: atom_id res chain seq x y z
N MET A 1 -12.23 -13.65 1.12
CA MET A 1 -11.45 -12.67 0.33
C MET A 1 -12.01 -11.29 0.59
N SER A 2 -11.24 -10.47 1.29
CA SER A 2 -11.62 -9.14 1.78
C SER A 2 -10.59 -8.09 1.29
N TYR A 3 -10.57 -6.94 1.94
CA TYR A 3 -9.53 -5.93 1.81
C TYR A 3 -8.51 -6.08 2.94
N GLY A 4 -7.26 -5.71 2.65
CA GLY A 4 -6.19 -5.58 3.64
C GLY A 4 -5.74 -4.13 3.75
N MET A 5 -5.38 -3.73 4.97
CA MET A 5 -4.89 -2.41 5.30
C MET A 5 -3.38 -2.31 5.16
N ASN A 6 -2.91 -1.19 4.61
CA ASN A 6 -1.48 -0.89 4.54
C ASN A 6 -0.92 -0.67 5.95
N VAL A 7 0.03 -1.53 6.36
CA VAL A 7 0.57 -1.56 7.71
C VAL A 7 1.18 -0.24 8.17
N TYR A 8 1.66 0.62 7.24
CA TYR A 8 2.26 1.91 7.59
C TYR A 8 1.36 2.81 8.47
N PHE A 9 0.04 2.62 8.41
CA PHE A 9 -0.92 3.39 9.22
C PHE A 9 -1.10 2.86 10.65
N GLU A 10 -0.60 1.67 10.94
CA GLU A 10 -0.75 1.01 12.24
C GLU A 10 0.52 1.05 13.08
N LEU A 11 1.67 1.23 12.42
CA LEU A 11 2.99 1.22 13.03
C LEU A 11 3.09 2.07 14.31
N GLY A 12 3.61 1.44 15.34
CA GLY A 12 3.96 2.03 16.61
C GLY A 12 5.45 2.36 16.72
N PRO A 13 5.84 2.97 17.85
CA PRO A 13 7.24 3.29 18.15
C PRO A 13 8.15 2.06 18.28
N ASP A 14 7.58 0.89 18.62
CA ASP A 14 8.33 -0.33 18.94
C ASP A 14 8.60 -1.22 17.73
N ASP A 15 7.93 -0.97 16.60
CA ASP A 15 8.20 -1.73 15.40
C ASP A 15 9.60 -1.33 14.86
N ASP A 16 10.27 -2.14 14.02
CA ASP A 16 11.50 -1.73 13.27
C ASP A 16 11.32 -1.75 11.73
N TYR A 17 11.33 -0.59 11.06
CA TYR A 17 10.98 -0.36 9.63
C TYR A 17 11.68 0.91 9.10
N ALA A 18 11.83 1.03 7.78
CA ALA A 18 12.43 2.19 7.14
C ALA A 18 11.66 3.49 7.45
N GLY A 19 12.38 4.49 7.98
CA GLY A 19 11.80 5.78 8.38
C GLY A 19 11.48 5.91 9.87
N LYS A 20 11.87 4.94 10.71
CA LYS A 20 11.54 4.98 12.13
C LYS A 20 12.43 5.86 13.02
N PRO A 21 11.86 6.42 14.10
CA PRO A 21 10.44 6.33 14.49
C PRO A 21 9.59 7.37 13.76
N GLN A 22 8.65 6.93 12.91
CA GLN A 22 7.65 7.79 12.32
C GLN A 22 6.33 7.03 12.22
N THR A 23 5.24 7.65 12.70
CA THR A 23 3.89 7.08 12.64
C THR A 23 3.05 7.94 11.72
N TRP A 24 2.32 7.34 10.78
CA TRP A 24 1.52 8.06 9.77
C TRP A 24 0.03 8.09 10.12
N ARG A 25 -0.31 8.39 11.38
CA ARG A 25 -1.69 8.33 11.88
C ARG A 25 -2.52 9.58 11.56
N LYS A 26 -1.90 10.66 11.08
CA LYS A 26 -2.60 11.89 10.71
C LYS A 26 -2.41 12.17 9.23
N LEU A 27 -3.50 12.57 8.56
CA LEU A 27 -3.47 12.96 7.14
C LEU A 27 -2.39 14.02 6.83
N VAL A 28 -2.19 14.97 7.74
CA VAL A 28 -1.18 16.05 7.57
C VAL A 28 0.27 15.54 7.53
N GLN A 29 0.53 14.30 7.95
CA GLN A 29 1.86 13.67 7.91
C GLN A 29 2.11 12.93 6.58
N ILE A 30 1.09 12.79 5.75
CA ILE A 30 1.14 12.05 4.49
C ILE A 30 1.29 13.08 3.39
N ARG A 31 2.48 13.11 2.76
CA ARG A 31 2.86 14.18 1.82
C ARG A 31 1.89 14.29 0.63
N ARG A 32 1.44 13.15 0.11
CA ARG A 32 0.60 13.06 -1.09
C ARG A 32 -0.51 12.02 -0.90
N PRO A 33 -1.59 12.37 -0.16
CA PRO A 33 -2.66 11.43 0.18
C PRO A 33 -3.35 10.77 -1.02
N ALA A 34 -3.52 11.51 -2.12
CA ALA A 34 -4.15 11.01 -3.34
C ALA A 34 -3.27 10.00 -4.13
N ALA A 35 -1.99 9.87 -3.81
CA ALA A 35 -1.10 8.88 -4.45
C ALA A 35 -0.76 7.71 -3.52
N MET A 36 -1.19 7.79 -2.25
CA MET A 36 -0.86 6.82 -1.22
C MET A 36 -2.01 5.82 -1.03
N VAL A 37 -1.73 4.54 -1.25
CA VAL A 37 -2.69 3.45 -1.07
C VAL A 37 -2.89 3.15 0.42
N SER A 38 -4.14 3.16 0.86
CA SER A 38 -4.56 2.84 2.23
C SER A 38 -5.00 1.38 2.38
N THR A 39 -5.77 0.86 1.42
CA THR A 39 -6.26 -0.51 1.42
C THR A 39 -6.35 -1.06 0.00
N ALA A 40 -6.22 -2.38 -0.16
CA ALA A 40 -6.49 -3.05 -1.43
C ALA A 40 -7.07 -4.45 -1.22
N GLU A 41 -7.53 -5.07 -2.30
CA GLU A 41 -8.01 -6.45 -2.25
C GLU A 41 -6.83 -7.41 -2.05
N THR A 42 -6.94 -8.30 -1.05
CA THR A 42 -5.88 -9.25 -0.73
C THR A 42 -6.07 -10.59 -1.42
N SER A 43 -4.95 -11.20 -1.83
CA SER A 43 -4.89 -12.57 -2.36
C SER A 43 -4.96 -13.62 -1.26
N THR A 44 -4.70 -13.20 -0.02
CA THR A 44 -4.66 -14.04 1.19
C THR A 44 -5.90 -13.80 2.06
N GLY A 45 -5.96 -14.48 3.21
CA GLY A 45 -6.93 -14.19 4.27
C GLY A 45 -6.47 -13.12 5.26
N THR A 46 -5.35 -12.44 5.00
CA THR A 46 -4.81 -11.43 5.92
C THR A 46 -5.57 -10.12 5.81
N ASP A 47 -5.69 -9.45 6.95
CA ASP A 47 -6.31 -8.14 7.14
C ASP A 47 -5.30 -6.98 6.97
N HIS A 48 -4.01 -7.30 6.85
CA HIS A 48 -2.94 -6.34 6.63
C HIS A 48 -2.08 -6.71 5.42
N ILE A 49 -1.52 -5.67 4.80
CA ILE A 49 -0.59 -5.71 3.68
C ILE A 49 0.72 -5.11 4.19
N MET A 50 1.85 -5.74 3.86
CA MET A 50 3.17 -5.38 4.40
C MET A 50 4.13 -4.83 3.32
N PRO A 51 3.89 -3.62 2.74
CA PRO A 51 4.68 -3.12 1.62
C PRO A 51 6.16 -2.89 1.89
N GLU A 52 6.53 -2.77 3.16
CA GLU A 52 7.93 -2.65 3.61
C GLU A 52 8.82 -3.74 3.00
N TYR A 53 8.33 -4.97 2.88
CA TYR A 53 9.11 -6.11 2.42
C TYR A 53 9.20 -6.23 0.89
N TRP A 54 8.50 -5.37 0.15
CA TRP A 54 8.42 -5.50 -1.31
C TRP A 54 9.65 -4.92 -2.01
N ILE A 55 10.22 -5.70 -2.91
CA ILE A 55 11.33 -5.31 -3.78
C ILE A 55 10.88 -5.30 -5.23
N THR A 56 10.03 -6.26 -5.60
CA THR A 56 9.57 -6.52 -6.96
C THR A 56 8.05 -6.49 -7.04
N VAL A 57 7.51 -6.33 -8.26
CA VAL A 57 6.06 -6.45 -8.49
C VAL A 57 5.54 -7.83 -8.07
N GLN A 58 6.37 -8.87 -8.14
CA GLN A 58 5.98 -10.22 -7.77
C GLN A 58 5.69 -10.34 -6.26
N ASP A 59 6.41 -9.60 -5.41
CA ASP A 59 6.16 -9.54 -3.97
C ASP A 59 4.81 -8.87 -3.70
N VAL A 60 4.48 -7.82 -4.45
CA VAL A 60 3.17 -7.18 -4.32
C VAL A 60 2.05 -8.12 -4.73
N MET A 61 2.26 -8.93 -5.77
CA MET A 61 1.28 -9.91 -6.25
C MET A 61 1.09 -11.10 -5.31
N SER A 62 1.98 -11.33 -4.33
CA SER A 62 1.74 -12.34 -3.29
C SER A 62 0.74 -11.88 -2.25
N ASP A 63 0.63 -10.56 -2.02
CA ASP A 63 -0.20 -9.97 -0.96
C ASP A 63 -1.50 -9.36 -1.53
N VAL A 64 -1.42 -8.74 -2.71
CA VAL A 64 -2.53 -8.07 -3.40
C VAL A 64 -3.10 -8.99 -4.47
N ASP A 65 -4.42 -9.15 -4.51
CA ASP A 65 -5.13 -9.83 -5.59
C ASP A 65 -5.22 -8.95 -6.86
N SER A 66 -4.06 -8.63 -7.42
CA SER A 66 -3.85 -7.76 -8.57
C SER A 66 -4.55 -8.23 -9.86
N ARG A 67 -5.08 -9.46 -9.89
CA ARG A 67 -5.73 -10.06 -11.06
C ARG A 67 -7.22 -10.27 -10.89
N ARG A 68 -7.78 -9.98 -9.71
CA ARG A 68 -9.20 -10.17 -9.37
C ARG A 68 -10.15 -9.64 -10.44
N HIS A 69 -9.85 -8.46 -10.99
CA HIS A 69 -10.68 -7.77 -11.98
C HIS A 69 -9.99 -7.66 -13.33
N ARG A 70 -9.63 -8.81 -13.92
CA ARG A 70 -8.98 -8.91 -15.25
C ARG A 70 -7.66 -8.12 -15.32
N ALA A 71 -6.70 -8.54 -14.49
CA ALA A 71 -5.38 -7.89 -14.32
C ALA A 71 -5.41 -6.50 -13.66
N LYS A 72 -6.48 -6.23 -12.91
CA LYS A 72 -6.62 -5.05 -12.05
C LYS A 72 -7.11 -5.45 -10.67
N SER A 73 -6.95 -4.54 -9.72
CA SER A 73 -7.54 -4.60 -8.37
C SER A 73 -8.09 -3.24 -7.97
N ASN A 74 -9.02 -3.23 -7.01
CA ASN A 74 -9.50 -2.02 -6.37
C ASN A 74 -8.51 -1.56 -5.29
N TYR A 75 -8.11 -0.29 -5.38
CA TYR A 75 -7.29 0.37 -4.37
C TYR A 75 -8.07 1.54 -3.80
N SER A 76 -8.04 1.70 -2.48
CA SER A 76 -8.46 2.93 -1.82
C SER A 76 -7.22 3.73 -1.46
N PHE A 77 -7.32 5.04 -1.59
CA PHE A 77 -6.24 5.98 -1.31
C PHE A 77 -6.52 6.71 0.00
N VAL A 78 -5.47 7.35 0.55
CA VAL A 78 -5.55 8.02 1.85
C VAL A 78 -6.49 9.23 1.85
N ASP A 79 -6.65 9.91 0.71
CA ASP A 79 -7.63 11.00 0.56
C ASP A 79 -9.09 10.52 0.49
N GLY A 80 -9.31 9.20 0.48
CA GLY A 80 -10.63 8.56 0.51
C GLY A 80 -11.19 8.18 -0.85
N HIS A 81 -10.53 8.49 -1.97
CA HIS A 81 -10.99 7.99 -3.27
C HIS A 81 -10.62 6.52 -3.47
N ALA A 82 -11.29 5.87 -4.43
CA ALA A 82 -11.00 4.51 -4.84
C ALA A 82 -10.83 4.44 -6.36
N GLN A 83 -9.92 3.58 -6.82
CA GLN A 83 -9.63 3.43 -8.23
C GLN A 83 -9.31 1.96 -8.59
N LEU A 84 -9.78 1.55 -9.77
CA LEU A 84 -9.47 0.24 -10.36
C LEU A 84 -8.21 0.34 -11.23
N LEU A 85 -7.09 -0.21 -10.77
CA LEU A 85 -5.78 -0.04 -11.41
C LEU A 85 -5.06 -1.38 -11.67
N PRO A 86 -4.17 -1.46 -12.67
CA PRO A 86 -3.15 -2.51 -12.71
C PRO A 86 -2.10 -2.26 -11.61
N ILE A 87 -1.48 -3.33 -11.09
CA ILE A 87 -0.55 -3.19 -9.96
C ILE A 87 0.65 -2.29 -10.27
N THR A 88 1.10 -2.28 -11.53
CA THR A 88 2.23 -1.46 -12.00
C THR A 88 1.98 0.04 -11.91
N GLN A 89 0.73 0.48 -11.74
CA GLN A 89 0.36 1.87 -11.50
C GLN A 89 0.28 2.24 -10.01
N THR A 90 0.52 1.30 -9.10
CA THR A 90 0.68 1.58 -7.65
C THR A 90 2.07 1.21 -7.15
N PHE A 91 2.75 0.27 -7.82
CA PHE A 91 4.10 -0.16 -7.47
C PHE A 91 4.89 -0.55 -8.72
N SER A 92 6.04 0.09 -8.92
CA SER A 92 7.07 -0.29 -9.91
C SER A 92 8.42 0.29 -9.51
N ARG A 93 8.97 -0.17 -8.38
CA ARG A 93 10.28 0.27 -7.90
C ARG A 93 11.38 0.11 -8.98
N PRO A 94 12.35 1.04 -9.04
CA PRO A 94 12.54 2.19 -8.15
C PRO A 94 11.67 3.42 -8.49
N ASN A 95 10.86 3.36 -9.56
CA ASN A 95 10.22 4.55 -10.13
C ASN A 95 8.92 4.95 -9.39
N LEU A 96 8.22 3.98 -8.81
CA LEU A 96 6.93 4.20 -8.18
C LEU A 96 6.77 3.29 -6.97
N ASP A 97 6.39 3.90 -5.85
CA ASP A 97 5.95 3.20 -4.66
C ASP A 97 4.84 4.01 -3.97
N GLY A 98 3.60 3.81 -4.43
CA GLY A 98 2.42 4.43 -3.85
C GLY A 98 1.99 3.80 -2.52
N TRP A 99 2.79 2.89 -1.96
CA TRP A 99 2.47 2.15 -0.74
C TRP A 99 3.33 2.56 0.45
N ASN A 100 4.46 3.21 0.19
CA ASN A 100 5.34 3.72 1.23
C ASN A 100 5.15 5.24 1.39
N PRO A 101 4.84 5.74 2.60
CA PRO A 101 4.52 7.15 2.83
C PRO A 101 5.71 8.11 2.64
N LEU A 102 6.94 7.59 2.58
CA LEU A 102 8.15 8.36 2.27
C LEU A 102 8.44 8.41 0.76
N LEU A 103 7.91 7.47 -0.01
CA LEU A 103 8.24 7.27 -1.43
C LEU A 103 7.07 7.57 -2.38
N ALA A 104 5.84 7.65 -1.85
CA ALA A 104 4.66 7.97 -2.64
C ALA A 104 4.89 9.25 -3.47
N PRO A 105 4.63 9.20 -4.79
CA PRO A 105 4.72 10.36 -5.68
C PRO A 105 3.49 11.22 -5.48
#